data_AF-A0A1Q3BZI6-F1
#
_entry.id   AF-A0A1Q3BZI6-F1
#
_cell.length_a   1.000
_cell.length_b   1.000
_cell.length_c   1.000
_cell.angle_alpha   90.00
_cell.angle_beta   90.00
_cell.angle_gamma   90.00
#
_symmetry.space_group_name_H-M   'P 1'
#
loop_
_entity.id
_entity.type
_entity.pdbx_description
1 polymer ?
#
loop_
_entity_poly.entity_id
_entity_poly.type
_entity_poly.pdbx_seq_one_letter_code
_entity_poly.pdbx_strand_id
1 'polypeptide(L)'
;MKFNGLNFSEWSEQVQFHLGVLDLDLALSTNKPVALTDTSSTEQRSFHKAWERSNRLSLMFMQMIVANNIKSTIPVTDNAKEFMKSVENLSQSESADKSRAWTLMGTLTTIKYDGSRTMHEHVTEMANIAARLRYMGMKVDESFLVQFIINSLPSEYGPFQINYNTIKDKWNVTELQSMLIQEEARLKKQGIHSINLTGQSL
;
A
#
# COMPACT_ATOMS: atom_id res chain seq x y z
N MET A 1 -18.72 -15.94 3.83
CA MET A 1 -17.59 -15.07 4.20
C MET A 1 -17.81 -13.68 3.62
N LYS A 2 -17.36 -12.61 4.29
CA LYS A 2 -17.39 -11.26 3.72
C LYS A 2 -16.07 -10.92 3.04
N PHE A 3 -16.10 -10.19 1.93
CA PHE A 3 -14.92 -9.60 1.32
C PHE A 3 -14.35 -8.52 2.24
N ASN A 4 -13.05 -8.57 2.53
CA ASN A 4 -12.35 -7.69 3.45
C ASN A 4 -11.23 -6.86 2.79
N GLY A 5 -11.13 -6.88 1.46
CA GLY A 5 -10.08 -6.22 0.70
C GLY A 5 -8.95 -7.16 0.28
N LEU A 6 -8.65 -8.21 1.03
CA LEU A 6 -7.48 -9.07 0.78
C LEU A 6 -7.83 -10.52 0.43
N ASN A 7 -9.06 -10.95 0.69
CA ASN A 7 -9.51 -12.34 0.50
C ASN A 7 -10.26 -12.56 -0.82
N PHE A 8 -9.88 -11.86 -1.90
CA PHE A 8 -10.62 -11.94 -3.18
C PHE A 8 -10.75 -13.37 -3.72
N SER A 9 -9.69 -14.18 -3.68
CA SER A 9 -9.71 -15.56 -4.21
C SER A 9 -10.81 -16.38 -3.53
N GLU A 10 -10.77 -16.50 -2.20
CA GLU A 10 -11.73 -17.28 -1.41
C GLU A 10 -13.15 -16.71 -1.51
N TRP A 11 -13.27 -15.37 -1.54
CA TRP A 11 -14.55 -14.69 -1.67
C TRP A 11 -15.19 -14.92 -3.05
N SER A 12 -14.42 -14.82 -4.13
CA SER A 12 -14.89 -14.97 -5.50
C SER A 12 -15.30 -16.42 -5.80
N GLU A 13 -14.55 -17.40 -5.30
CA GLU A 13 -14.93 -18.82 -5.35
C GLU A 13 -16.27 -19.07 -4.65
N GLN A 14 -16.45 -18.49 -3.45
CA GLN A 14 -17.73 -18.60 -2.75
C GLN A 14 -18.87 -17.93 -3.54
N VAL A 15 -18.62 -16.77 -4.15
CA VAL A 15 -19.63 -16.10 -4.99
C VAL A 15 -20.03 -16.97 -6.18
N GLN A 16 -19.05 -17.46 -6.93
CA GLN A 16 -19.29 -18.28 -8.11
C GLN A 16 -20.05 -19.55 -7.77
N PHE A 17 -19.68 -20.22 -6.68
CA PHE A 17 -20.39 -21.41 -6.21
C PHE A 17 -21.87 -21.12 -5.88
N HIS A 18 -22.16 -20.07 -5.11
CA HIS A 18 -23.54 -19.75 -4.72
C HIS A 18 -24.39 -19.33 -5.93
N LEU A 19 -23.83 -18.52 -6.83
CA LEU A 19 -24.55 -18.09 -8.02
C LEU A 19 -24.78 -19.24 -9.01
N GLY A 20 -23.81 -20.14 -9.16
CA GLY A 20 -23.96 -21.35 -9.97
C GLY A 20 -25.05 -22.28 -9.46
N VAL A 21 -25.10 -22.54 -8.14
CA VAL A 21 -26.16 -23.37 -7.53
C VAL A 21 -27.56 -22.76 -7.72
N LEU A 22 -27.65 -21.45 -7.87
CA LEU A 22 -28.92 -20.72 -8.04
C LEU A 22 -29.28 -20.44 -9.51
N ASP A 23 -28.46 -20.88 -10.47
CA ASP A 23 -28.56 -20.54 -11.90
C ASP A 23 -28.60 -19.00 -12.15
N LEU A 24 -27.74 -18.26 -11.44
CA LEU A 24 -27.64 -16.79 -11.48
C LEU A 24 -26.29 -16.28 -11.99
N ASP A 25 -25.43 -17.14 -12.52
CA ASP A 25 -24.09 -16.80 -13.01
C ASP A 25 -24.06 -16.23 -14.44
N LEU A 26 -25.19 -16.29 -15.17
CA LEU A 26 -25.31 -15.85 -16.57
C LEU A 26 -24.71 -14.45 -16.84
N ALA A 27 -25.01 -13.47 -15.99
CA ALA A 27 -24.54 -12.09 -16.14
C ALA A 27 -23.05 -11.90 -15.83
N LEU A 28 -22.42 -12.85 -15.11
CA LEU A 28 -20.97 -12.86 -14.89
C LEU A 28 -20.24 -13.48 -16.09
N SER A 29 -20.84 -14.52 -16.69
CA SER A 29 -20.28 -15.29 -17.79
C SER A 29 -20.45 -14.63 -19.17
N THR A 30 -21.48 -13.80 -19.34
CA THR A 30 -21.82 -13.18 -20.64
C THR A 30 -21.77 -11.65 -20.59
N ASN A 31 -21.60 -11.01 -21.74
CA ASN A 31 -21.65 -9.55 -21.83
C ASN A 31 -23.11 -9.06 -21.76
N LYS A 32 -23.30 -7.79 -21.37
CA LYS A 32 -24.63 -7.16 -21.36
C LYS A 32 -25.26 -7.29 -22.75
N PRO A 33 -26.48 -7.85 -22.85
CA PRO A 33 -27.17 -7.98 -24.13
C PRO A 33 -27.42 -6.60 -24.74
N VAL A 34 -27.48 -6.56 -26.07
CA VAL A 34 -27.88 -5.35 -26.79
C VAL A 34 -29.30 -4.97 -26.40
N ALA A 35 -29.58 -3.67 -26.33
CA ALA A 35 -30.90 -3.15 -26.05
C ALA A 35 -31.93 -3.74 -27.02
N LEU A 36 -33.08 -4.15 -26.48
CA LEU A 36 -34.16 -4.71 -27.27
C LEU A 36 -34.77 -3.66 -28.21
N THR A 37 -35.13 -4.09 -29.41
CA THR A 37 -35.85 -3.33 -30.44
C THR A 37 -37.24 -3.94 -30.67
N ASP A 38 -38.11 -3.24 -31.41
CA ASP A 38 -39.44 -3.77 -31.77
C ASP A 38 -39.35 -5.07 -32.60
N THR A 39 -38.26 -5.26 -33.34
CA THR A 39 -37.98 -6.44 -34.17
C THR A 39 -37.32 -7.59 -33.41
N SER A 40 -37.03 -7.45 -32.11
CA SER A 40 -36.34 -8.49 -31.34
C SER A 40 -37.18 -9.76 -31.20
N SER A 41 -36.55 -10.92 -31.40
CA SER A 41 -37.19 -12.23 -31.33
C SER A 41 -37.64 -12.58 -29.90
N THR A 42 -38.53 -13.57 -29.78
CA THR A 42 -38.97 -14.09 -28.49
C THR A 42 -37.80 -14.63 -27.66
N GLU A 43 -36.82 -15.26 -28.29
CA GLU A 43 -35.61 -15.81 -27.66
C GLU A 43 -34.71 -14.68 -27.15
N GLN A 44 -34.48 -13.63 -27.94
CA GLN A 44 -33.70 -12.46 -27.53
C GLN A 44 -34.32 -11.76 -26.32
N ARG A 45 -35.65 -11.58 -26.33
CA ARG A 45 -36.40 -11.00 -25.20
C ARG A 45 -36.31 -11.88 -23.96
N SER A 46 -36.35 -13.21 -24.11
CA SER A 46 -36.24 -14.16 -23.01
C SER A 46 -34.84 -14.18 -22.40
N PHE A 47 -33.80 -14.19 -23.25
CA PHE A 47 -32.41 -14.08 -22.83
C PHE A 47 -32.16 -12.78 -22.07
N HIS A 48 -32.63 -11.63 -22.60
CA HIS A 48 -32.49 -10.34 -21.93
C HIS A 48 -33.13 -10.34 -20.54
N LYS A 49 -34.32 -10.92 -20.38
CA LYS A 49 -34.99 -11.02 -19.06
C LYS A 49 -34.20 -11.91 -18.09
N ALA A 50 -33.69 -13.05 -18.56
CA ALA A 50 -32.87 -13.95 -17.76
C ALA A 50 -31.55 -13.27 -17.32
N TRP A 51 -30.91 -12.57 -18.25
CA TRP A 51 -29.69 -11.81 -18.00
C TRP A 51 -29.91 -10.70 -16.97
N GLU A 52 -30.95 -9.88 -17.12
CA GLU A 52 -31.29 -8.82 -16.15
C GLU A 52 -31.58 -9.38 -14.75
N ARG A 53 -32.30 -10.50 -14.67
CA ARG A 53 -32.55 -11.19 -13.40
C ARG A 53 -31.25 -11.65 -12.74
N SER A 54 -30.39 -12.32 -13.51
CA SER A 54 -29.08 -12.78 -13.05
C SER A 54 -28.22 -11.60 -12.60
N ASN A 55 -28.12 -10.53 -13.41
CA ASN A 55 -27.37 -9.33 -13.12
C ASN A 55 -27.80 -8.68 -11.79
N ARG A 56 -29.09 -8.41 -11.64
CA ARG A 56 -29.64 -7.77 -10.44
C ARG A 56 -29.39 -8.58 -9.18
N LEU A 57 -29.68 -9.88 -9.22
CA LEU A 57 -29.56 -10.74 -8.03
C LEU A 57 -28.09 -10.99 -7.66
N SER A 58 -27.21 -11.16 -8.64
CA SER A 58 -25.77 -11.30 -8.42
C SER A 58 -25.17 -10.04 -7.80
N LEU A 59 -25.56 -8.85 -8.27
CA LEU A 59 -25.17 -7.58 -7.65
C LEU A 59 -25.62 -7.49 -6.20
N MET A 60 -26.90 -7.75 -5.92
CA MET A 60 -27.44 -7.71 -4.56
C MET A 60 -26.69 -8.66 -3.63
N PHE A 61 -26.43 -9.90 -4.10
CA PHE A 61 -25.70 -10.89 -3.34
C PHE A 61 -24.27 -10.43 -3.06
N MET A 62 -23.49 -10.06 -4.07
CA MET A 62 -22.11 -9.59 -3.90
C MET A 62 -22.04 -8.37 -2.97
N GLN A 63 -22.90 -7.37 -3.14
CA GLN A 63 -22.95 -6.18 -2.28
C GLN A 63 -23.34 -6.48 -0.82
N MET A 64 -24.09 -7.56 -0.57
CA MET A 64 -24.46 -8.02 0.78
C MET A 64 -23.26 -8.64 1.51
N ILE A 65 -22.38 -9.31 0.77
CA ILE A 65 -21.21 -10.00 1.31
C ILE A 65 -19.91 -9.21 1.17
N VAL A 66 -19.97 -7.90 0.93
CA VAL A 66 -18.85 -6.97 1.07
C VAL A 66 -18.86 -6.37 2.48
N ALA A 67 -17.69 -6.23 3.12
CA ALA A 67 -17.60 -5.59 4.43
C ALA A 67 -17.93 -4.09 4.36
N ASN A 68 -18.67 -3.59 5.35
CA ASN A 68 -19.22 -2.23 5.33
C ASN A 68 -18.13 -1.14 5.26
N ASN A 69 -16.96 -1.38 5.85
CA ASN A 69 -15.84 -0.44 5.89
C ASN A 69 -15.16 -0.21 4.53
N ILE A 70 -15.33 -1.13 3.58
CA ILE A 70 -14.78 -1.00 2.21
C ILE A 70 -15.87 -0.85 1.16
N LYS A 71 -17.15 -0.97 1.54
CA LYS A 71 -18.25 -0.87 0.59
C LYS A 71 -18.30 0.48 -0.14
N SER A 72 -17.88 1.55 0.53
CA SER A 72 -17.80 2.91 -0.04
C SER A 72 -16.62 3.13 -0.99
N THR A 73 -15.62 2.23 -1.01
CA THR A 73 -14.44 2.37 -1.90
C THR A 73 -14.66 1.70 -3.26
N ILE A 74 -15.67 0.83 -3.38
CA ILE A 74 -16.01 0.16 -4.63
C ILE A 74 -16.92 1.09 -5.46
N PRO A 75 -16.58 1.38 -6.72
CA PRO A 75 -17.44 2.16 -7.61
C PRO A 75 -18.85 1.58 -7.74
N VAL A 76 -19.85 2.47 -7.78
CA VAL A 76 -21.23 2.06 -8.05
C VAL A 76 -21.36 1.67 -9.52
N THR A 77 -21.94 0.50 -9.78
CA THR A 77 -22.23 -0.01 -11.13
C THR A 77 -23.58 -0.75 -11.12
N ASP A 78 -24.26 -0.71 -12.26
CA ASP A 78 -25.49 -1.48 -12.53
C ASP A 78 -25.19 -2.86 -13.13
N ASN A 79 -23.91 -3.24 -13.26
CA ASN A 79 -23.47 -4.48 -13.90
C ASN A 79 -22.68 -5.36 -12.92
N ALA A 80 -23.14 -6.61 -12.73
CA ALA A 80 -22.53 -7.58 -11.83
C ALA A 80 -21.09 -7.93 -12.20
N LYS A 81 -20.80 -8.07 -13.49
CA LYS A 81 -19.46 -8.42 -13.99
C LYS A 81 -18.48 -7.27 -13.76
N GLU A 82 -18.91 -6.04 -13.98
CA GLU A 82 -18.12 -4.85 -13.66
C GLU A 82 -17.88 -4.74 -12.15
N PHE A 83 -18.90 -5.02 -11.34
CA PHE A 83 -18.77 -4.99 -9.88
C PHE A 83 -17.73 -6.01 -9.39
N MET A 84 -17.79 -7.25 -9.88
CA MET A 84 -16.81 -8.30 -9.58
C MET A 84 -15.39 -7.82 -9.93
N LYS A 85 -15.21 -7.21 -11.10
CA LYS A 85 -13.92 -6.66 -11.54
C LYS A 85 -13.46 -5.50 -10.67
N SER A 86 -14.36 -4.62 -10.22
CA SER A 86 -14.02 -3.54 -9.29
C SER A 86 -13.55 -4.07 -7.94
N VAL A 87 -14.16 -5.15 -7.44
CA VAL A 87 -13.75 -5.82 -6.20
C VAL A 87 -12.36 -6.47 -6.35
N GLU A 88 -12.10 -7.12 -7.49
CA GLU A 88 -10.79 -7.68 -7.82
C GLU A 88 -9.70 -6.59 -7.86
N ASN A 89 -9.95 -5.52 -8.62
CA ASN A 89 -9.02 -4.40 -8.75
C ASN A 89 -8.71 -3.76 -7.40
N LEU A 90 -9.72 -3.57 -6.55
CA LEU A 90 -9.54 -3.06 -5.19
C LEU A 90 -8.61 -3.99 -4.40
N SER A 91 -8.82 -5.31 -4.49
CA SER A 91 -7.98 -6.27 -3.78
C SER A 91 -6.52 -6.28 -4.24
N GLN A 92 -6.31 -6.16 -5.55
CA GLN A 92 -4.98 -6.05 -6.14
C GLN A 92 -4.29 -4.75 -5.68
N SER A 93 -5.02 -3.63 -5.64
CA SER A 93 -4.51 -2.34 -5.15
C SER A 93 -4.08 -2.42 -3.68
N GLU A 94 -4.93 -2.95 -2.80
CA GLU A 94 -4.62 -3.11 -1.37
C GLU A 94 -3.41 -4.02 -1.14
N SER A 95 -3.30 -5.10 -1.92
CA SER A 95 -2.16 -6.02 -1.87
C SER A 95 -0.87 -5.35 -2.32
N ALA A 96 -0.92 -4.56 -3.39
CA ALA A 96 0.22 -3.78 -3.89
C ALA A 96 0.67 -2.72 -2.89
N ASP A 97 -0.28 -2.00 -2.27
CA ASP A 97 0.02 -1.01 -1.24
C ASP A 97 0.68 -1.64 -0.01
N LYS A 98 0.20 -2.79 0.44
CA LYS A 98 0.81 -3.53 1.56
C LYS A 98 2.24 -3.99 1.24
N SER A 99 2.46 -4.55 0.04
CA SER A 99 3.80 -4.96 -0.42
C SER A 99 4.77 -3.78 -0.51
N ARG A 100 4.29 -2.65 -1.05
CA ARG A 100 5.06 -1.41 -1.13
C ARG A 100 5.39 -0.85 0.26
N ALA A 101 4.42 -0.87 1.18
CA ALA A 101 4.63 -0.47 2.56
C ALA A 101 5.69 -1.33 3.25
N TRP A 102 5.67 -2.65 3.05
CA TRP A 102 6.70 -3.55 3.57
C TRP A 102 8.09 -3.25 2.99
N THR A 103 8.18 -3.03 1.68
CA THR A 103 9.45 -2.63 1.04
C THR A 103 9.99 -1.34 1.64
N LEU A 104 9.16 -0.30 1.74
CA LEU A 104 9.55 0.99 2.32
C LEU A 104 9.95 0.87 3.79
N MET A 105 9.23 0.05 4.58
CA MET A 105 9.59 -0.21 5.97
C MET A 105 10.93 -0.93 6.08
N GLY A 106 11.17 -1.94 5.23
CA GLY A 106 12.47 -2.59 5.08
C GLY A 106 13.57 -1.56 4.83
N THR A 107 13.43 -0.75 3.79
CA THR A 107 14.37 0.34 3.47
C THR A 107 14.58 1.27 4.66
N LEU A 108 13.52 1.73 5.33
CA LEU A 108 13.63 2.65 6.48
C LEU A 108 14.45 2.04 7.63
N THR A 109 14.31 0.73 7.86
CA THR A 109 15.02 0.04 8.95
C THR A 109 16.47 -0.33 8.61
N THR A 110 16.79 -0.51 7.33
CA THR A 110 18.11 -1.02 6.90
C THR A 110 19.03 0.03 6.30
N ILE A 111 18.49 1.18 5.85
CA ILE A 111 19.29 2.22 5.22
C ILE A 111 20.40 2.72 6.16
N LYS A 112 21.60 2.91 5.62
CA LYS A 112 22.77 3.41 6.34
C LYS A 112 23.30 4.69 5.71
N TYR A 113 23.90 5.54 6.53
CA TYR A 113 24.68 6.67 6.07
C TYR A 113 26.10 6.21 5.77
N ASP A 114 26.52 6.31 4.51
CA ASP A 114 27.82 5.86 4.00
C ASP A 114 28.77 7.01 3.62
N GLY A 115 28.36 8.26 3.86
CA GLY A 115 29.13 9.45 3.50
C GLY A 115 29.12 9.83 2.01
N SER A 116 28.44 9.05 1.14
CA SER A 116 28.37 9.34 -0.30
C SER A 116 27.56 10.61 -0.64
N ARG A 117 26.66 10.99 0.27
CA ARG A 117 25.76 12.15 0.18
C ARG A 117 25.84 12.98 1.45
N THR A 118 25.28 14.18 1.43
CA THR A 118 25.23 15.04 2.61
C THR A 118 24.33 14.46 3.69
N MET A 119 24.60 14.78 4.95
CA MET A 119 23.74 14.37 6.06
C MET A 119 22.32 14.92 5.91
N HIS A 120 22.18 16.13 5.37
CA HIS A 120 20.87 16.72 5.06
C HIS A 120 20.06 15.85 4.09
N GLU A 121 20.66 15.41 2.99
CA GLU A 121 20.01 14.54 2.00
C GLU A 121 19.63 13.19 2.58
N HIS A 122 20.49 12.62 3.44
CA HIS A 122 20.22 11.35 4.11
C HIS A 122 18.98 11.43 5.00
N VAL A 123 18.92 12.41 5.91
CA VAL A 123 17.77 12.61 6.80
C VAL A 123 16.50 12.92 6.02
N THR A 124 16.61 13.72 4.95
CA THR A 124 15.48 14.06 4.08
C THR A 124 14.90 12.81 3.40
N GLU A 125 15.73 11.90 2.90
CA GLU A 125 15.25 10.64 2.32
C GLU A 125 14.50 9.80 3.35
N MET A 126 15.06 9.62 4.55
CA MET A 126 14.40 8.85 5.60
C MET A 126 13.06 9.47 6.01
N ALA A 127 12.99 10.80 6.13
CA ALA A 127 11.75 11.53 6.40
C ALA A 127 10.70 11.35 5.28
N ASN A 128 11.14 11.33 4.02
CA ASN A 128 10.27 11.07 2.86
C ASN A 128 9.73 9.63 2.86
N ILE A 129 10.55 8.64 3.20
CA ILE A 129 10.10 7.24 3.34
C ILE A 129 9.04 7.15 4.46
N ALA A 130 9.30 7.75 5.62
CA ALA A 130 8.33 7.79 6.71
C ALA A 130 7.01 8.50 6.34
N ALA A 131 7.09 9.60 5.58
CA ALA A 131 5.90 10.28 5.08
C ALA A 131 5.06 9.41 4.13
N ARG A 132 5.72 8.65 3.23
CA ARG A 132 5.06 7.70 2.34
C ARG A 132 4.40 6.56 3.11
N LEU A 133 5.04 6.03 4.14
CA LEU A 133 4.46 5.01 5.03
C LEU A 133 3.21 5.54 5.76
N ARG A 134 3.26 6.79 6.26
CA ARG A 134 2.10 7.45 6.87
C ARG A 134 0.95 7.64 5.90
N TYR A 135 1.23 8.02 4.66
CA TYR A 135 0.22 8.11 3.61
C TYR A 135 -0.47 6.76 3.35
N MET A 136 0.25 5.64 3.48
CA MET A 136 -0.30 4.27 3.37
C MET A 136 -0.96 3.76 4.67
N GLY A 137 -1.20 4.64 5.65
CA GLY A 137 -1.89 4.29 6.90
C GLY A 137 -1.01 3.69 8.00
N MET A 138 0.32 3.57 7.80
CA MET A 138 1.22 3.14 8.87
C MET A 138 1.53 4.29 9.84
N LYS A 139 1.46 4.02 11.14
CA LYS A 139 1.83 5.00 12.16
C LYS A 139 3.35 5.02 12.34
N VAL A 140 4.02 5.98 11.70
CA VAL A 140 5.44 6.25 11.92
C VAL A 140 5.56 7.54 12.73
N ASP A 141 5.61 7.38 14.05
CA ASP A 141 5.76 8.49 14.98
C ASP A 141 7.15 9.13 14.88
N GLU A 142 7.25 10.38 15.34
CA GLU A 142 8.49 11.16 15.26
C GLU A 142 9.64 10.51 16.04
N SER A 143 9.35 9.90 17.20
CA SER A 143 10.34 9.17 18.00
C SER A 143 10.93 7.96 17.25
N PHE A 144 10.10 7.19 16.54
CA PHE A 144 10.57 6.07 15.72
C PHE A 144 11.46 6.57 14.59
N LEU A 145 11.07 7.65 13.91
CA LEU A 145 11.88 8.21 12.83
C LEU A 145 13.24 8.70 13.34
N VAL A 146 13.29 9.39 14.49
CA VAL A 146 14.58 9.78 15.11
C VAL A 146 15.42 8.54 15.41
N GLN A 147 14.84 7.49 16.00
CA GLN A 147 15.58 6.27 16.31
C GLN A 147 16.13 5.59 15.05
N PHE A 148 15.35 5.55 13.96
CA PHE A 148 15.83 4.98 12.70
C PHE A 148 16.98 5.81 12.11
N ILE A 149 16.89 7.14 12.14
CA ILE A 149 17.97 8.03 11.70
C ILE A 149 19.22 7.83 12.57
N ILE A 150 19.08 7.71 13.88
CA ILE A 150 20.23 7.45 14.77
C ILE A 150 20.87 6.10 14.43
N ASN A 151 20.06 5.06 14.21
CA ASN A 151 20.52 3.71 13.90
C ASN A 151 21.14 3.59 12.49
N SER A 152 20.88 4.53 11.58
CA SER A 152 21.47 4.53 10.24
C SER A 152 22.91 5.08 10.23
N LEU A 153 23.32 5.80 11.27
CA LEU A 153 24.64 6.42 11.36
C LEU A 153 25.74 5.37 11.57
N PRO A 154 26.93 5.59 10.99
CA PRO A 154 28.08 4.74 11.21
C PRO A 154 28.73 5.03 12.57
N SER A 155 29.67 4.17 12.99
CA SER A 155 30.25 4.18 14.34
C SER A 155 30.97 5.47 14.72
N GLU A 156 31.43 6.27 13.74
CA GLU A 156 32.09 7.56 13.95
C GLU A 156 31.16 8.58 14.61
N TYR A 157 29.84 8.40 14.48
CA TYR A 157 28.83 9.21 15.16
C TYR A 157 28.49 8.70 16.57
N GLY A 158 29.17 7.67 17.08
CA GLY A 158 28.93 7.13 18.43
C GLY A 158 28.89 8.19 19.55
N PRO A 159 29.86 9.13 19.62
CA PRO A 159 29.82 10.22 20.61
C PRO A 159 28.59 11.12 20.47
N PHE A 160 28.14 11.39 19.25
CA PHE A 160 26.93 12.16 18.97
C PHE A 160 25.68 11.45 19.52
N GLN A 161 25.57 10.14 19.29
CA GLN A 161 24.41 9.35 19.75
C GLN A 161 24.26 9.39 21.27
N ILE A 162 25.36 9.22 22.00
CA ILE A 162 25.38 9.29 23.47
C ILE A 162 24.93 10.67 23.94
N ASN A 163 25.46 11.73 23.31
CA ASN A 163 25.15 13.11 23.65
C ASN A 163 23.66 13.44 23.39
N TYR A 164 23.13 13.06 22.23
CA TYR A 164 21.73 13.29 21.87
C TYR A 164 20.76 12.61 22.86
N ASN A 165 21.04 11.36 23.23
CA ASN A 165 20.23 10.59 24.18
C ASN A 165 20.26 11.16 25.61
N THR A 166 21.28 11.92 25.98
CA THR A 166 21.44 12.47 27.34
C THR A 166 20.84 13.88 27.47
N ILE A 167 20.71 14.62 26.36
CA ILE A 167 20.34 16.05 26.38
C ILE A 167 18.87 16.31 26.05
N LYS A 168 18.19 15.40 25.34
CA LYS A 168 16.91 15.73 24.69
C LYS A 168 15.70 15.08 25.37
N ASP A 169 14.89 15.91 26.00
CA ASP A 169 13.61 15.51 26.62
C ASP A 169 12.53 15.16 25.59
N LYS A 170 12.65 15.65 24.35
CA LYS A 170 11.67 15.43 23.27
C LYS A 170 12.33 15.13 21.93
N TRP A 171 11.81 14.10 21.27
CA TRP A 171 12.19 13.70 19.91
C TRP A 171 11.74 14.76 18.89
N ASN A 172 12.66 15.26 18.07
CA ASN A 172 12.39 16.22 16.99
C ASN A 172 13.35 16.00 15.82
N VAL A 173 12.80 15.72 14.63
CA VAL A 173 13.61 15.39 13.44
C VAL A 173 14.34 16.60 12.88
N THR A 174 13.73 17.79 12.90
CA THR A 174 14.33 19.03 12.40
C THR A 174 15.53 19.46 13.25
N GLU A 175 15.40 19.35 14.58
CA GLU A 175 16.50 19.61 15.51
C GLU A 175 17.63 18.58 15.34
N LEU A 176 17.28 17.28 15.27
CA LEU A 176 18.24 16.22 15.02
C LEU A 176 19.04 16.48 13.74
N GLN A 177 18.36 16.82 12.64
CA GLN A 177 18.99 17.11 11.36
C GLN A 177 20.01 18.25 11.48
N SER A 178 19.64 19.33 12.15
CA SER A 178 20.53 20.48 12.37
C SER A 178 21.78 20.09 13.15
N MET A 179 21.62 19.28 14.21
CA MET A 179 22.74 18.79 15.02
C MET A 179 23.64 17.83 14.23
N LEU A 180 23.06 16.94 13.43
CA LEU A 180 23.80 15.99 12.60
C LEU A 180 24.61 16.68 11.50
N ILE A 181 24.10 17.76 10.91
CA ILE A 181 24.85 18.56 9.92
C ILE A 181 26.07 19.24 10.57
N GLN A 182 25.93 19.74 11.79
CA GLN A 182 27.05 20.31 12.54
C GLN A 182 28.10 19.23 12.87
N GLU A 183 27.65 18.03 13.24
CA GLU A 183 28.51 16.90 13.54
C GLU A 183 29.25 16.39 12.29
N GLU A 184 28.56 16.31 11.14
CA GLU A 184 29.18 16.00 9.84
C GLU A 184 30.31 16.99 9.53
N ALA A 185 30.08 18.29 9.72
CA ALA A 185 31.10 19.32 9.50
C ALA A 185 32.29 19.19 10.48
N ARG A 186 32.03 18.80 11.74
CA ARG A 186 33.07 18.53 12.74
C ARG A 186 33.92 17.33 12.35
N LEU A 187 33.31 16.22 11.95
CA LEU A 187 34.00 15.00 11.54
C LEU A 187 34.84 15.21 10.27
N LYS A 188 34.32 15.96 9.29
CA LYS A 188 35.07 16.34 8.09
C LYS A 188 36.33 17.15 8.41
N LYS A 189 36.26 18.09 9.36
CA LYS A 189 37.43 18.88 9.82
C LYS A 189 38.49 18.03 10.52
N GLN A 190 38.11 16.90 11.12
CA GLN A 190 39.02 15.99 11.83
C GLN A 190 39.67 14.95 10.91
N GLY A 191 39.36 14.94 9.60
CA GLY A 191 39.88 13.94 8.67
C GLY A 191 39.31 12.53 8.87
N ILE A 192 38.22 12.40 9.63
CA ILE A 192 37.60 11.09 9.96
C ILE A 192 36.68 10.61 8.83
N HIS A 193 36.44 11.42 7.80
CA HIS A 193 35.48 11.14 6.71
C HIS A 193 36.06 10.33 5.54
N SER A 194 37.04 9.46 5.78
CA SER A 194 37.52 8.47 4.82
C SER A 194 36.95 7.10 5.18
N ILE A 195 35.71 6.83 4.75
CA ILE A 195 35.17 5.47 4.79
C ILE A 195 35.81 4.68 3.63
N ASN A 196 36.40 3.55 3.99
CA ASN A 196 37.23 2.68 3.17
C ASN A 196 36.57 2.26 1.83
N LEU A 197 37.15 2.72 0.72
CA LEU A 197 37.12 1.98 -0.55
C LEU A 197 38.05 0.77 -0.43
N THR A 198 37.69 -0.25 0.33
CA THR A 198 38.30 -1.57 0.14
C THR A 198 37.72 -2.16 -1.13
N GLY A 199 38.48 -2.02 -2.21
CA GLY A 199 38.20 -2.65 -3.49
C GLY A 199 38.08 -4.16 -3.35
N GLN A 200 37.04 -4.71 -3.94
CA GLN A 200 37.06 -6.09 -4.38
C GLN A 200 37.77 -6.12 -5.74
N SER A 201 39.05 -6.47 -5.70
CA SER A 201 39.78 -7.03 -6.83
C SER A 201 39.88 -8.54 -6.65
N LEU A 202 39.07 -9.26 -7.43
CA LEU A 202 39.27 -10.54 -8.14
C LEU A 202 37.95 -11.31 -8.25
#